data_AF-A0A2R6F4B1-F1
#
_entry.id   AF-A0A2R6F4B1-F1
#
_cell.length_a   1.000
_cell.length_b   1.000
_cell.length_c   1.000
_cell.angle_alpha   90.00
_cell.angle_beta   90.00
_cell.angle_gamma   90.00
#
_symmetry.space_group_name_H-M   'P 1'
#
loop_
_entity.id
_entity.type
_entity.pdbx_description
1 polymer ?
#
loop_
_entity_poly.entity_id
_entity_poly.type
_entity_poly.pdbx_seq_one_letter_code
_entity_poly.pdbx_strand_id
1 'polypeptide(L)'
;MDVTVRSATDAAETLTENDCAVVIDALRASATAIALLEVGAKGVIPVAGDGADRFGEDVLKVGEHHGERIAGFDLGNSPTEVRERADLFENEDVVLRTTNGTRCVERVDSAGTIVMGSLLNAKALVETCRDRLPAESRVVFVPAGRRGDRAPEDTYTAVALARRLQAALGDPVTASAPESDMAEAITDASTTTTAAPAAGATSSESPAAHGGDTSAETGDLRPAEEVFVESDTGRFLASKNWSEDVRFCAQENVFEAVPVLEDGRFVDGRPTTRSATAGADGAGGTAAESPDSTEPTEREPDTSHLDDVDPSCGCVGVWEHLSEQRSASGDR
;
A
#
# COMPACT_ATOMS: atom_id res chain seq x y z
N MET A 1 -6.99 -9.37 15.46
CA MET A 1 -5.75 -8.86 14.83
C MET A 1 -5.22 -7.75 15.70
N ASP A 2 -3.90 -7.67 15.90
CA ASP A 2 -3.29 -6.51 16.57
C ASP A 2 -3.02 -5.42 15.52
N VAL A 3 -3.49 -4.20 15.76
CA VAL A 3 -3.38 -3.09 14.78
C VAL A 3 -2.64 -1.93 15.42
N THR A 4 -1.48 -1.58 14.86
CA THR A 4 -0.61 -0.51 15.40
C THR A 4 -0.11 0.43 14.31
N VAL A 5 0.24 1.66 14.71
CA VAL A 5 0.98 2.62 13.87
C VAL A 5 2.38 2.76 14.47
N ARG A 6 3.42 2.63 13.65
CA ARG A 6 4.83 2.72 14.07
C ARG A 6 5.64 3.52 13.07
N SER A 7 6.59 4.31 13.55
CA SER A 7 7.56 4.95 12.63
C SER A 7 8.33 3.87 11.86
N ALA A 8 8.85 4.19 10.68
CA ALA A 8 9.63 3.23 9.90
C ALA A 8 10.87 2.71 10.66
N THR A 9 11.45 3.51 11.57
CA THR A 9 12.56 3.08 12.43
C THR A 9 12.08 2.09 13.48
N ASP A 10 11.00 2.38 14.21
CA ASP A 10 10.48 1.48 15.25
C ASP A 10 9.91 0.18 14.65
N ALA A 11 9.34 0.26 13.44
CA ALA A 11 8.84 -0.89 12.71
C ALA A 11 9.98 -1.85 12.37
N ALA A 12 11.11 -1.34 11.86
CA ALA A 12 12.28 -2.14 11.50
C ALA A 12 12.85 -2.96 12.69
N GLU A 13 12.69 -2.48 13.91
CA GLU A 13 13.18 -3.17 15.11
C GLU A 13 12.21 -4.22 15.66
N THR A 14 10.95 -4.23 15.21
CA THR A 14 9.87 -5.02 15.83
C THR A 14 9.09 -5.90 14.87
N LEU A 15 9.26 -5.72 13.55
CA LEU A 15 8.61 -6.54 12.53
C LEU A 15 9.25 -7.92 12.44
N THR A 16 8.41 -8.92 12.17
CA THR A 16 8.77 -10.32 11.99
C THR A 16 8.03 -10.90 10.79
N GLU A 17 8.43 -12.09 10.34
CA GLU A 17 7.84 -12.80 9.22
C GLU A 17 6.35 -13.18 9.40
N ASN A 18 5.79 -12.97 10.60
CA ASN A 18 4.38 -13.18 10.90
C ASN A 18 3.54 -11.89 10.84
N ASP A 19 4.19 -10.74 10.64
CA ASP A 19 3.55 -9.43 10.61
C ASP A 19 3.19 -9.00 9.19
N CYS A 20 2.14 -8.18 9.08
CA CYS A 20 1.80 -7.44 7.87
C CYS A 20 2.18 -5.97 8.03
N ALA A 21 3.08 -5.47 7.19
CA ALA A 21 3.47 -4.06 7.14
C ALA A 21 2.70 -3.32 6.03
N VAL A 22 2.02 -2.24 6.39
CA VAL A 22 1.35 -1.34 5.45
C VAL A 22 2.22 -0.09 5.30
N VAL A 23 2.94 0.02 4.18
CA VAL A 23 3.80 1.15 3.83
C VAL A 23 2.96 2.33 3.34
N ILE A 24 3.22 3.52 3.89
CA ILE A 24 2.46 4.75 3.59
C ILE A 24 3.42 5.90 3.30
N ASP A 25 3.49 6.30 2.04
CA ASP A 25 4.09 7.53 1.52
C ASP A 25 2.98 8.24 0.73
N ALA A 26 2.17 9.02 1.44
CA ALA A 26 0.92 9.58 0.95
C ALA A 26 1.16 10.61 -0.15
N LEU A 27 2.28 11.35 -0.09
CA LEU A 27 2.73 12.34 -1.08
C LEU A 27 4.15 12.00 -1.56
N ARG A 28 4.32 11.16 -2.59
CA ARG A 28 3.30 10.60 -3.50
C ARG A 28 3.55 9.12 -3.82
N ALA A 29 4.54 8.46 -3.22
CA ALA A 29 5.03 7.19 -3.76
C ALA A 29 3.98 6.08 -3.68
N SER A 30 3.26 5.94 -2.56
CA SER A 30 2.21 4.94 -2.42
C SER A 30 1.04 5.23 -3.35
N ALA A 31 0.60 6.49 -3.44
CA ALA A 31 -0.46 6.91 -4.37
C ALA A 31 -0.12 6.57 -5.83
N THR A 32 1.13 6.80 -6.24
CA THR A 32 1.60 6.51 -7.61
C THR A 32 1.69 5.01 -7.88
N ALA A 33 2.21 4.21 -6.94
CA ALA A 33 2.25 2.75 -7.08
C ALA A 33 0.84 2.15 -7.20
N ILE A 34 -0.10 2.63 -6.39
CA ILE A 34 -1.51 2.22 -6.46
C ILE A 34 -2.10 2.61 -7.82
N ALA A 35 -1.86 3.84 -8.29
CA ALA A 35 -2.36 4.30 -9.59
C ALA A 35 -1.83 3.44 -10.75
N LEU A 36 -0.55 3.04 -10.72
CA LEU A 36 0.07 2.19 -11.74
C LEU A 36 -0.63 0.84 -11.84
N LEU A 37 -0.86 0.17 -10.70
CA LEU A 37 -1.58 -1.09 -10.67
C LEU A 37 -3.06 -0.92 -11.03
N GLU A 38 -3.68 0.20 -10.64
CA GLU A 38 -5.07 0.48 -11.01
C GLU A 38 -5.26 0.55 -12.53
N VAL A 39 -4.34 1.22 -13.24
CA VAL A 39 -4.40 1.34 -14.71
C VAL A 39 -3.93 0.07 -15.45
N GLY A 40 -3.60 -1.00 -14.73
CA GLY A 40 -3.31 -2.31 -15.31
C GLY A 40 -1.82 -2.64 -15.47
N ALA A 41 -0.92 -1.95 -14.77
CA ALA A 41 0.48 -2.38 -14.70
C ALA A 41 0.58 -3.82 -14.18
N LYS A 42 1.39 -4.64 -14.85
CA LYS A 42 1.65 -6.03 -14.45
C LYS A 42 2.39 -6.11 -13.12
N GLY A 43 3.24 -5.13 -12.83
CA GLY A 43 3.94 -5.02 -11.57
C GLY A 43 4.70 -3.70 -11.45
N VAL A 44 4.94 -3.28 -10.20
CA VAL A 44 5.70 -2.07 -9.88
C VAL A 44 6.96 -2.46 -9.12
N ILE A 45 8.13 -2.23 -9.70
CA ILE A 45 9.43 -2.62 -9.14
C ILE A 45 10.02 -1.42 -8.40
N PRO A 46 10.03 -1.39 -7.06
CA PRO A 46 10.62 -0.28 -6.31
C PRO A 46 12.15 -0.34 -6.39
N VAL A 47 12.80 0.77 -6.72
CA VAL A 47 14.27 0.86 -6.79
C VAL A 47 14.82 2.07 -6.06
N ALA A 48 15.96 1.92 -5.40
CA ALA A 48 16.64 2.99 -4.68
C ALA A 48 17.78 3.58 -5.52
N GLY A 49 18.09 4.86 -5.29
CA GLY A 49 19.30 5.48 -5.84
C GLY A 49 19.36 5.48 -7.37
N ASP A 50 20.42 4.87 -7.90
CA ASP A 50 20.72 4.60 -9.31
C ASP A 50 20.23 3.21 -9.76
N GLY A 51 19.50 2.48 -8.91
CA GLY A 51 19.01 1.14 -9.19
C GLY A 51 18.00 1.06 -10.34
N ALA A 52 17.60 2.17 -10.97
CA ALA A 52 16.86 2.16 -12.23
C ALA A 52 17.76 1.92 -13.45
N ASP A 53 19.06 2.21 -13.35
CA ASP A 53 20.03 2.15 -14.45
C ASP A 53 20.36 0.71 -14.86
N ARG A 54 20.01 -0.28 -14.03
CA ARG A 54 20.12 -1.71 -14.36
C ARG A 54 19.05 -2.20 -15.33
N PHE A 55 18.01 -1.39 -15.60
CA PHE A 55 16.93 -1.74 -16.50
C PHE A 55 17.18 -1.11 -17.87
N GLY A 56 16.92 -1.87 -18.94
CA GLY A 56 17.05 -1.38 -20.31
C GLY A 56 16.15 -0.19 -20.62
N GLU A 57 16.43 0.52 -21.71
CA GLU A 57 15.64 1.69 -22.13
C GLU A 57 14.18 1.34 -22.44
N ASP A 58 13.91 0.09 -22.85
CA ASP A 58 12.57 -0.41 -23.18
C ASP A 58 11.67 -0.67 -21.95
N VAL A 59 12.21 -0.59 -20.73
CA VAL A 59 11.43 -0.74 -19.50
C VAL A 59 10.93 0.61 -19.04
N LEU A 60 9.62 0.70 -18.78
CA LEU A 60 8.98 1.92 -18.28
C LEU A 60 9.52 2.31 -16.91
N LYS A 61 9.87 3.60 -16.78
CA LYS A 61 10.44 4.18 -15.56
C LYS A 61 9.60 5.37 -15.12
N VAL A 62 9.11 5.30 -13.89
CA VAL A 62 8.33 6.33 -13.23
C VAL A 62 9.06 6.75 -11.97
N GLY A 63 9.21 8.06 -11.73
CA GLY A 63 9.98 8.45 -10.56
C GLY A 63 10.35 9.91 -10.45
N GLU A 64 10.87 10.24 -9.27
CA GLU A 64 11.27 11.59 -8.94
C GLU A 64 12.62 11.67 -8.22
N HIS A 65 13.24 12.83 -8.35
CA HIS A 65 14.30 13.29 -7.47
C HIS A 65 14.03 14.75 -7.08
N HIS A 66 13.74 14.97 -5.80
CA HIS A 66 13.36 16.29 -5.26
C HIS A 66 12.10 16.90 -5.90
N GLY A 67 11.09 16.07 -6.11
CA GLY A 67 9.78 16.47 -6.65
C GLY A 67 9.75 16.65 -8.17
N GLU A 68 10.89 16.49 -8.85
CA GLU A 68 11.03 16.61 -10.30
C GLU A 68 11.17 15.24 -10.95
N ARG A 69 10.64 15.07 -12.16
CA ARG A 69 10.85 13.86 -12.96
C ARG A 69 12.35 13.68 -13.25
N ILE A 70 12.81 12.43 -13.13
CA ILE A 70 14.20 12.06 -13.44
C ILE A 70 14.42 12.12 -14.96
N ALA A 71 15.57 12.64 -15.40
CA ALA A 71 15.91 12.67 -16.82
C ALA A 71 15.98 11.24 -17.39
N GLY A 72 15.32 10.99 -18.53
CA GLY A 72 15.23 9.66 -19.15
C GLY A 72 14.12 8.78 -18.60
N PHE A 73 13.32 9.25 -17.62
CA PHE A 73 12.14 8.54 -17.15
C PHE A 73 10.90 8.96 -17.95
N ASP A 74 9.95 8.05 -18.09
CA ASP A 74 8.70 8.25 -18.83
C ASP A 74 7.82 9.28 -18.13
N LEU A 75 7.55 9.08 -16.82
CA LEU A 75 6.73 9.98 -15.99
C LEU A 75 7.39 10.35 -14.66
N GLY A 76 6.88 11.41 -14.04
CA GLY A 76 7.21 11.78 -12.67
C GLY A 76 6.50 10.90 -11.64
N ASN A 77 6.68 11.20 -10.36
CA ASN A 77 5.95 10.50 -9.27
C ASN A 77 4.54 11.10 -9.06
N SER A 78 3.74 11.22 -10.12
CA SER A 78 2.41 11.81 -10.09
C SER A 78 1.33 10.76 -10.38
N PRO A 79 0.40 10.50 -9.43
CA PRO A 79 -0.69 9.55 -9.67
C PRO A 79 -1.70 10.08 -10.70
N THR A 80 -1.86 11.40 -10.87
CA THR A 80 -2.74 11.97 -11.88
C THR A 80 -2.15 11.81 -13.29
N GLU A 81 -0.85 12.08 -13.47
CA GLU A 81 -0.16 11.82 -14.74
C GLU A 81 -0.24 10.35 -15.16
N VAL A 82 -0.10 9.41 -14.20
CA VAL A 82 -0.26 7.97 -14.48
C VAL A 82 -1.64 7.66 -15.04
N ARG A 83 -2.71 8.24 -14.47
CA ARG A 83 -4.08 8.05 -14.96
C ARG A 83 -4.30 8.65 -16.34
N GLU A 84 -3.72 9.82 -16.61
CA GLU A 84 -3.81 10.49 -17.93
C GLU A 84 -3.10 9.69 -19.03
N ARG A 85 -2.11 8.88 -18.66
CA ARG A 85 -1.29 8.07 -19.55
C ARG A 85 -1.46 6.57 -19.33
N ALA A 86 -2.67 6.17 -18.92
CA ALA A 86 -3.00 4.78 -18.57
C ALA A 86 -2.64 3.79 -19.69
N ASP A 87 -2.75 4.20 -20.95
CA ASP A 87 -2.42 3.41 -22.15
C ASP A 87 -0.96 2.93 -22.20
N LEU A 88 -0.04 3.59 -21.50
CA LEU A 88 1.36 3.19 -21.44
C LEU A 88 1.59 1.94 -20.58
N PHE A 89 0.75 1.71 -19.57
CA PHE A 89 1.10 0.82 -18.47
C PHE A 89 0.41 -0.54 -18.53
N GLU A 90 -0.56 -0.74 -19.43
CA GLU A 90 -1.34 -1.96 -19.50
C GLU A 90 -0.45 -3.19 -19.74
N ASN A 91 -0.44 -4.12 -18.79
CA ASN A 91 0.38 -5.34 -18.76
C ASN A 91 1.91 -5.13 -18.75
N GLU A 92 2.38 -3.93 -18.44
CA GLU A 92 3.81 -3.60 -18.37
C GLU A 92 4.37 -3.71 -16.95
N ASP A 93 5.64 -4.12 -16.83
CA ASP A 93 6.40 -4.01 -15.58
C ASP A 93 7.01 -2.59 -15.49
N VAL A 94 6.78 -1.89 -14.39
CA VAL A 94 7.15 -0.47 -14.23
C VAL A 94 8.16 -0.31 -13.11
N VAL A 95 9.31 0.29 -13.41
CA VAL A 95 10.30 0.65 -12.39
C VAL A 95 9.88 1.94 -11.71
N LEU A 96 9.67 1.90 -10.40
CA LEU A 96 9.32 3.07 -9.58
C LEU A 96 10.51 3.50 -8.73
N ARG A 97 11.05 4.69 -9.01
CA ARG A 97 12.17 5.27 -8.26
C ARG A 97 11.72 6.52 -7.54
N THR A 98 11.69 6.48 -6.21
CA THR A 98 11.36 7.66 -5.39
C THR A 98 12.39 7.85 -4.29
N THR A 99 12.45 9.06 -3.73
CA THR A 99 13.41 9.40 -2.67
C THR A 99 13.15 8.62 -1.37
N ASN A 100 11.88 8.32 -1.08
CA ASN A 100 11.43 7.76 0.21
C ASN A 100 10.83 6.36 0.10
N GLY A 101 10.22 5.98 -1.03
CA GLY A 101 9.43 4.75 -1.15
C GLY A 101 10.24 3.47 -0.93
N THR A 102 11.37 3.32 -1.61
CA THR A 102 12.22 2.12 -1.51
C THR A 102 12.83 1.96 -0.12
N ARG A 103 13.19 3.09 0.51
CA ARG A 103 13.68 3.15 1.88
C ARG A 103 12.66 2.64 2.89
N CYS A 104 11.37 2.85 2.64
CA CYS A 104 10.32 2.36 3.52
C CYS A 104 10.17 0.84 3.35
N VAL A 105 10.19 0.33 2.11
CA VAL A 105 10.13 -1.12 1.83
C VAL A 105 11.33 -1.86 2.44
N GLU A 106 12.56 -1.34 2.27
CA GLU A 106 13.77 -1.90 2.88
C GLU A 106 13.71 -1.95 4.41
N ARG A 107 12.98 -1.02 5.06
CA ARG A 107 12.84 -1.00 6.53
C ARG A 107 11.83 -1.99 7.06
N VAL A 108 10.95 -2.52 6.20
CA VAL A 108 9.90 -3.45 6.59
C VAL A 108 10.11 -4.83 5.96
N ASP A 109 11.31 -5.10 5.42
CA ASP A 109 11.67 -6.34 4.72
C ASP A 109 11.52 -7.61 5.58
N SER A 110 11.55 -7.44 6.90
CA SER A 110 11.38 -8.50 7.88
C SER A 110 9.91 -8.91 8.04
N ALA A 111 8.95 -8.13 7.52
CA ALA A 111 7.53 -8.48 7.53
C ALA A 111 7.21 -9.58 6.52
N GLY A 112 6.38 -10.56 6.90
CA GLY A 112 5.96 -11.63 6.00
C GLY A 112 5.00 -11.19 4.90
N THR A 113 4.32 -10.06 5.10
CA THR A 113 3.46 -9.43 4.09
C THR A 113 3.73 -7.94 4.09
N ILE A 114 4.01 -7.38 2.91
CA ILE A 114 4.22 -5.94 2.72
C ILE A 114 3.19 -5.45 1.71
N VAL A 115 2.39 -4.47 2.12
CA VAL A 115 1.37 -3.84 1.27
C VAL A 115 1.55 -2.33 1.27
N MET A 116 1.04 -1.64 0.26
CA MET A 116 1.00 -0.17 0.24
C MET A 116 -0.41 0.37 0.49
N GLY A 117 -0.48 1.40 1.33
CA GLY A 117 -1.72 2.09 1.68
C GLY A 117 -1.71 3.57 1.33
N SER A 118 -2.88 4.08 0.95
CA SER A 118 -3.20 5.49 0.79
C SER A 118 -4.67 5.72 1.16
N LEU A 119 -5.08 6.97 1.36
CA LEU A 119 -6.50 7.30 1.42
C LEU A 119 -7.22 6.86 0.13
N LEU A 120 -6.51 6.92 -1.00
CA LEU A 120 -7.03 6.56 -2.32
C LEU A 120 -7.54 5.11 -2.41
N ASN A 121 -6.95 4.16 -1.68
CA ASN A 121 -7.38 2.75 -1.68
C ASN A 121 -7.84 2.26 -0.29
N ALA A 122 -8.25 3.17 0.59
CA ALA A 122 -8.49 2.88 2.00
C ALA A 122 -9.43 1.70 2.23
N LYS A 123 -10.58 1.69 1.55
CA LYS A 123 -11.59 0.63 1.66
C LYS A 123 -11.03 -0.71 1.19
N ALA A 124 -10.44 -0.76 -0.01
CA ALA A 124 -9.94 -1.99 -0.58
C ALA A 124 -8.79 -2.59 0.25
N LEU A 125 -7.91 -1.74 0.79
CA LEU A 125 -6.86 -2.14 1.71
C LEU A 125 -7.44 -2.74 3.00
N VAL A 126 -8.41 -2.05 3.63
CA VAL A 126 -9.04 -2.51 4.87
C VAL A 126 -9.75 -3.85 4.67
N GLU A 127 -10.51 -3.99 3.58
CA GLU A 127 -11.17 -5.25 3.22
C GLU A 127 -10.15 -6.36 2.96
N THR A 128 -9.06 -6.06 2.25
CA THR A 128 -7.98 -7.03 1.98
C THR A 128 -7.31 -7.49 3.27
N CYS A 129 -6.94 -6.58 4.17
CA CYS A 129 -6.35 -6.91 5.45
C CYS A 129 -7.30 -7.75 6.31
N ARG A 130 -8.58 -7.35 6.43
CA ARG A 130 -9.59 -8.05 7.22
C ARG A 130 -9.86 -9.47 6.69
N ASP A 131 -10.00 -9.62 5.38
CA ASP A 131 -10.52 -10.84 4.77
C ASP A 131 -9.43 -11.86 4.44
N ARG A 132 -8.18 -11.42 4.21
CA ARG A 132 -7.08 -12.30 3.79
C ARG A 132 -6.06 -12.61 4.88
N LEU A 133 -5.91 -11.75 5.89
CA LEU A 133 -4.96 -12.02 6.97
C LEU A 133 -5.59 -12.93 8.03
N PRO A 134 -4.84 -13.85 8.64
CA PRO A 134 -5.29 -14.59 9.81
C PRO A 134 -5.76 -13.68 10.95
N ALA A 135 -6.75 -14.11 11.73
CA ALA A 135 -7.31 -13.31 12.83
C ALA A 135 -6.26 -12.92 13.91
N GLU A 136 -5.23 -13.74 14.09
CA GLU A 136 -4.12 -13.53 15.04
C GLU A 136 -3.00 -12.64 14.46
N SER A 137 -3.12 -12.19 13.20
CA SER A 137 -2.09 -11.37 12.56
C SER A 137 -1.93 -10.03 13.24
N ARG A 138 -0.70 -9.53 13.23
CA ARG A 138 -0.37 -8.16 13.60
C ARG A 138 -0.17 -7.32 12.33
N VAL A 139 -0.90 -6.22 12.25
CA VAL A 139 -0.88 -5.26 11.15
C VAL A 139 -0.25 -3.96 11.64
N VAL A 140 0.86 -3.58 11.03
CA VAL A 140 1.64 -2.39 11.39
C VAL A 140 1.56 -1.39 10.24
N PHE A 141 0.93 -0.24 10.50
CA PHE A 141 0.90 0.88 9.57
C PHE A 141 2.16 1.73 9.75
N VAL A 142 2.91 1.89 8.66
CA VAL A 142 4.26 2.46 8.65
C VAL A 142 4.30 3.72 7.78
N PRO A 143 4.09 4.92 8.36
CA PRO A 143 4.37 6.17 7.68
C PRO A 143 5.84 6.28 7.30
N ALA A 144 6.11 6.57 6.03
CA ALA A 144 7.46 6.66 5.45
C ALA A 144 8.22 7.88 5.97
N GLY A 145 7.52 9.00 6.19
CA GLY A 145 8.10 10.25 6.64
C GLY A 145 8.95 10.91 5.56
N ARG A 146 9.67 11.97 5.95
CA ARG A 146 10.49 12.77 5.04
C ARG A 146 11.85 13.07 5.65
N ARG A 147 12.92 12.62 4.99
CA ARG A 147 14.32 12.86 5.42
C ARG A 147 14.64 12.37 6.85
N GLY A 148 13.91 11.35 7.33
CA GLY A 148 14.05 10.83 8.70
C GLY A 148 13.15 11.53 9.72
N ASP A 149 12.43 12.58 9.31
CA ASP A 149 11.44 13.28 10.13
C ASP A 149 10.02 12.78 9.81
N ARG A 150 9.09 13.10 10.72
CA ARG A 150 7.66 12.83 10.54
C ARG A 150 7.08 13.66 9.41
N ALA A 151 6.15 13.05 8.68
CA ALA A 151 5.31 13.70 7.69
C ALA A 151 3.84 13.67 8.19
N PRO A 152 3.19 14.83 8.42
CA PRO A 152 1.82 14.87 8.93
C PRO A 152 0.80 14.13 8.05
N GLU A 153 0.95 14.22 6.74
CA GLU A 153 0.11 13.55 5.74
C GLU A 153 0.22 12.01 5.80
N ASP A 154 1.43 11.49 6.01
CA ASP A 154 1.66 10.04 6.15
C ASP A 154 1.09 9.55 7.47
N THR A 155 1.31 10.30 8.55
CA THR A 155 0.83 9.97 9.89
C THR A 155 -0.69 9.99 9.94
N TYR A 156 -1.31 11.02 9.35
CA TYR A 156 -2.76 11.12 9.19
C TYR A 156 -3.31 9.89 8.46
N THR A 157 -2.71 9.56 7.31
CA THR A 157 -3.13 8.42 6.49
C THR A 157 -3.01 7.11 7.26
N ALA A 158 -1.90 6.89 7.97
CA ALA A 158 -1.68 5.71 8.80
C ALA A 158 -2.73 5.56 9.91
N VAL A 159 -3.02 6.65 10.63
CA VAL A 159 -4.03 6.66 11.69
C VAL A 159 -5.43 6.42 11.11
N ALA A 160 -5.78 7.07 10.01
CA ALA A 160 -7.08 6.91 9.37
C ALA A 160 -7.31 5.46 8.91
N LEU A 161 -6.32 4.84 8.28
CA LEU A 161 -6.40 3.45 7.83
C LEU A 161 -6.43 2.46 9.00
N ALA A 162 -5.62 2.68 10.05
CA ALA A 162 -5.62 1.86 11.25
C ALA A 162 -6.98 1.88 11.97
N ARG A 163 -7.58 3.08 12.12
CA ARG A 163 -8.91 3.25 12.72
C ARG A 163 -10.00 2.51 11.93
N ARG A 164 -9.96 2.61 10.59
CA ARG A 164 -10.90 1.90 9.72
C ARG A 164 -10.76 0.38 9.84
N LEU A 165 -9.53 -0.14 9.90
CA LEU A 165 -9.32 -1.57 10.09
C LEU A 165 -9.83 -2.04 11.46
N GLN A 166 -9.52 -1.30 12.53
CA GLN A 166 -10.02 -1.61 13.88
C GLN A 166 -11.56 -1.59 13.95
N ALA A 167 -12.19 -0.56 13.36
CA ALA A 167 -13.64 -0.48 13.26
C ALA A 167 -14.23 -1.66 12.47
N ALA A 168 -13.60 -2.05 11.35
CA ALA A 168 -14.02 -3.20 10.55
C ALA A 168 -13.86 -4.56 11.26
N LEU A 169 -12.97 -4.64 12.26
CA LEU A 169 -12.76 -5.80 13.12
C LEU A 169 -13.69 -5.83 14.35
N GLY A 170 -14.34 -4.70 14.67
CA GLY A 170 -15.17 -4.55 15.86
C GLY A 170 -14.39 -4.33 17.16
N ASP A 171 -13.08 -4.05 17.08
CA ASP A 171 -12.19 -3.82 18.21
C ASP A 171 -12.01 -2.32 18.50
N PRO A 172 -11.95 -1.88 19.78
CA PRO A 172 -11.65 -0.50 20.11
C PRO A 172 -10.20 -0.14 19.77
N VAL A 173 -10.01 1.06 19.22
CA VAL A 173 -8.73 1.60 18.73
C VAL A 173 -7.65 1.62 19.83
N THR A 174 -6.62 0.77 19.72
CA THR A 174 -5.36 0.91 20.48
C THR A 174 -4.32 1.61 19.61
N ALA A 175 -4.54 2.89 19.29
CA ALA A 175 -3.51 3.70 18.65
C ALA A 175 -2.42 4.00 19.69
N SER A 176 -1.28 3.31 19.62
CA SER A 176 -0.09 3.66 20.43
C SER A 176 0.79 4.73 19.76
N ALA A 177 0.23 5.52 18.85
CA ALA A 177 0.91 6.73 18.39
C ALA A 177 1.04 7.68 19.60
N PRO A 178 2.20 8.31 19.83
CA PRO A 178 2.36 9.29 20.91
C PRO A 178 1.20 10.31 20.86
N GLU A 179 0.61 10.68 22.01
CA GLU A 179 -0.52 11.62 22.07
C GLU A 179 -0.23 12.99 21.39
N SER A 180 1.05 13.36 21.26
CA SER A 180 1.49 14.53 20.47
C SER A 180 1.24 14.39 18.96
N ASP A 181 1.25 13.16 18.44
CA ASP A 181 1.21 12.82 17.01
C ASP A 181 -0.24 12.79 16.49
N MET A 182 -1.19 12.59 17.39
CA MET A 182 -2.62 12.71 17.15
C MET A 182 -3.09 14.16 17.19
N ALA A 183 -2.41 15.04 17.93
CA ALA A 183 -2.84 16.43 18.13
C ALA A 183 -2.89 17.22 16.81
N GLU A 184 -1.88 17.13 15.93
CA GLU A 184 -1.89 17.85 14.64
C GLU A 184 -2.94 17.31 13.65
N ALA A 185 -3.31 16.03 13.77
CA ALA A 185 -4.33 15.37 12.95
C ALA A 185 -5.77 15.53 13.51
N ILE A 186 -5.93 15.82 14.81
CA ILE A 186 -7.22 15.84 15.53
C ILE A 186 -7.69 17.26 15.94
N THR A 187 -6.82 18.27 16.03
CA THR A 187 -7.27 19.60 16.46
C THR A 187 -7.95 20.37 15.32
N ASP A 188 -9.28 20.30 15.22
CA ASP A 188 -10.15 21.28 15.90
C ASP A 188 -11.63 20.86 15.79
N ALA A 189 -12.06 19.94 16.66
CA ALA A 189 -13.46 19.78 17.02
C ALA A 189 -13.58 19.98 18.53
N SER A 190 -14.22 21.10 18.92
CA SER A 190 -14.64 21.42 20.29
C SER A 190 -13.66 22.21 21.17
N THR A 191 -13.46 23.48 20.82
CA THR A 191 -13.38 24.55 21.83
C THR A 191 -14.70 25.31 21.91
N THR A 192 -15.76 24.70 22.45
CA THR A 192 -16.83 25.46 23.12
C THR A 192 -17.47 24.66 24.24
N THR A 193 -16.80 24.56 25.38
CA THR A 193 -17.53 24.63 26.65
C THR A 193 -17.64 26.10 27.00
N THR A 194 -18.84 26.68 26.92
CA THR A 194 -19.49 27.44 28.01
C THR A 194 -20.88 27.93 27.55
N ALA A 195 -21.90 27.55 28.33
CA ALA A 195 -23.23 28.17 28.52
C ALA A 195 -24.27 28.15 27.38
N ALA A 196 -25.37 27.44 27.66
CA ALA A 196 -26.70 27.69 27.09
C ALA A 196 -27.18 29.13 27.41
N PRO A 197 -28.12 29.73 26.64
CA PRO A 197 -29.53 29.36 26.76
C PRO A 197 -30.33 29.30 25.43
N ALA A 198 -31.56 28.81 25.58
CA ALA A 198 -32.56 28.46 24.57
C ALA A 198 -33.13 29.61 23.71
N ALA A 199 -33.56 29.28 22.48
CA ALA A 199 -34.95 29.37 21.97
C ALA A 199 -35.05 29.75 20.47
N GLY A 200 -35.89 29.00 19.73
CA GLY A 200 -36.78 29.56 18.71
C GLY A 200 -36.52 29.24 17.23
N ALA A 201 -37.46 28.49 16.62
CA ALA A 201 -37.99 28.61 15.24
C ALA A 201 -37.04 28.44 14.04
N THR A 202 -37.40 27.93 12.85
CA THR A 202 -38.51 27.18 12.24
C THR A 202 -38.00 26.74 10.85
N SER A 203 -38.36 25.52 10.44
CA SER A 203 -38.58 24.99 9.08
C SER A 203 -37.99 25.68 7.83
N SER A 204 -37.21 24.93 7.03
CA SER A 204 -37.54 24.64 5.63
C SER A 204 -36.63 23.54 5.06
N GLU A 205 -37.21 22.38 4.73
CA GLU A 205 -36.57 21.31 3.95
C GLU A 205 -36.81 21.53 2.45
N SER A 206 -35.80 21.27 1.62
CA SER A 206 -35.93 20.61 0.30
C SER A 206 -34.56 20.36 -0.36
N PRO A 207 -34.46 19.37 -1.29
CA PRO A 207 -33.47 18.30 -1.14
C PRO A 207 -32.43 18.18 -2.28
N ALA A 208 -31.50 17.24 -2.07
CA ALA A 208 -30.69 16.48 -3.05
C ALA A 208 -29.22 16.89 -3.23
N ALA A 209 -28.34 16.09 -2.62
CA ALA A 209 -27.22 15.44 -3.31
C ALA A 209 -26.77 14.23 -2.44
N HIS A 210 -26.70 13.05 -3.05
CA HIS A 210 -26.23 11.83 -2.39
C HIS A 210 -24.70 11.94 -2.18
N GLY A 211 -24.29 12.51 -1.05
CA GLY A 211 -22.96 12.31 -0.50
C GLY A 211 -23.05 11.19 0.52
N GLY A 212 -22.38 10.07 0.26
CA GLY A 212 -22.18 9.04 1.27
C GLY A 212 -21.47 9.65 2.47
N ASP A 213 -22.06 9.47 3.65
CA ASP A 213 -21.56 10.00 4.92
C ASP A 213 -20.24 9.31 5.29
N THR A 214 -19.10 9.90 4.91
CA THR A 214 -17.75 9.45 5.27
C THR A 214 -17.33 9.92 6.67
N SER A 215 -18.12 10.80 7.29
CA SER A 215 -17.81 11.48 8.54
C SER A 215 -17.82 10.56 9.77
N ALA A 216 -18.50 9.41 9.69
CA ALA A 216 -18.64 8.50 10.81
C ALA A 216 -17.40 7.61 11.05
N GLU A 217 -16.55 7.39 10.05
CA GLU A 217 -15.43 6.42 10.12
C GLU A 217 -14.09 7.04 10.52
N THR A 218 -13.89 8.34 10.30
CA THR A 218 -12.65 9.06 10.63
C THR A 218 -12.63 9.69 12.03
N GLY A 219 -13.79 9.85 12.67
CA GLY A 219 -13.92 10.53 13.97
C GLY A 219 -13.49 12.00 13.92
N ASP A 220 -12.97 12.54 15.04
CA ASP A 220 -12.46 13.92 15.21
C ASP A 220 -11.22 14.28 14.36
N LEU A 221 -10.92 13.54 13.28
CA LEU A 221 -9.81 13.90 12.40
C LEU A 221 -10.17 15.15 11.59
N ARG A 222 -9.20 16.05 11.44
CA ARG A 222 -9.29 17.18 10.51
C ARG A 222 -9.57 16.68 9.08
N PRO A 223 -10.15 17.53 8.20
CA PRO A 223 -10.28 17.19 6.79
C PRO A 223 -8.93 16.85 6.16
N ALA A 224 -8.84 15.70 5.48
CA ALA A 224 -7.59 15.21 4.90
C ALA A 224 -6.92 16.24 3.97
N GLU A 225 -7.71 16.92 3.12
CA GLU A 225 -7.18 17.92 2.19
C GLU A 225 -6.44 19.04 2.93
N GLU A 226 -6.94 19.50 4.08
CA GLU A 226 -6.26 20.54 4.85
C GLU A 226 -4.91 20.06 5.37
N VAL A 227 -4.86 18.86 5.97
CA VAL A 227 -3.60 18.28 6.49
C VAL A 227 -2.59 18.09 5.36
N PHE A 228 -3.05 17.59 4.20
CA PHE A 228 -2.20 17.35 3.05
C PHE A 228 -1.65 18.67 2.47
N VAL A 229 -2.50 19.68 2.28
CA VAL A 229 -2.11 21.00 1.74
C VAL A 229 -1.21 21.78 2.70
N GLU A 230 -1.45 21.68 4.01
CA GLU A 230 -0.67 22.34 5.06
C GLU A 230 0.60 21.58 5.46
N SER A 231 0.81 20.36 4.97
CA SER A 231 2.06 19.64 5.22
C SER A 231 3.25 20.34 4.52
N ASP A 232 4.47 20.14 5.03
CA ASP A 232 5.68 20.63 4.37
C ASP A 232 5.87 20.02 2.98
N THR A 233 5.53 18.74 2.81
CA THR A 233 5.56 18.04 1.52
C THR A 233 4.52 18.63 0.57
N GLY A 234 3.30 18.86 1.04
CA GLY A 234 2.21 19.46 0.28
C GLY A 234 2.54 20.87 -0.20
N ARG A 235 3.03 21.75 0.69
CA ARG A 235 3.51 23.09 0.31
C ARG A 235 4.66 23.03 -0.69
N PHE A 236 5.59 22.09 -0.51
CA PHE A 236 6.71 21.91 -1.43
C PHE A 236 6.22 21.48 -2.82
N LEU A 237 5.34 20.49 -2.91
CA LEU A 237 4.74 20.02 -4.16
C LEU A 237 3.91 21.12 -4.83
N ALA A 238 3.13 21.89 -4.06
CA ALA A 238 2.39 23.04 -4.56
C ALA A 238 3.30 24.09 -5.22
N SER A 239 4.47 24.35 -4.62
CA SER A 239 5.48 25.26 -5.20
C SER A 239 6.09 24.78 -6.52
N LYS A 240 5.92 23.49 -6.82
CA LYS A 240 6.36 22.81 -8.04
C LYS A 240 5.22 22.56 -9.03
N ASN A 241 4.09 23.24 -8.85
CA ASN A 241 2.85 23.10 -9.64
C ASN A 241 2.13 21.75 -9.49
N TRP A 242 2.45 20.95 -8.47
CA TRP A 242 1.77 19.69 -8.16
C TRP A 242 0.64 19.86 -7.14
N SER A 243 -0.03 21.02 -7.12
CA SER A 243 -1.12 21.28 -6.15
C SER A 243 -2.34 20.40 -6.40
N GLU A 244 -2.55 19.97 -7.64
CA GLU A 244 -3.64 19.06 -8.00
C GLU A 244 -3.37 17.66 -7.42
N ASP A 245 -2.15 17.15 -7.55
CA ASP A 245 -1.74 15.88 -6.95
C ASP A 245 -1.93 15.86 -5.44
N VAL A 246 -1.61 16.95 -4.74
CA VAL A 246 -1.78 17.02 -3.28
C VAL A 246 -3.24 16.83 -2.89
N ARG A 247 -4.17 17.49 -3.60
CA ARG A 247 -5.61 17.33 -3.37
C ARG A 247 -6.11 15.97 -3.82
N PHE A 248 -5.59 15.46 -4.93
CA PHE A 248 -5.93 14.13 -5.43
C PHE A 248 -5.59 13.08 -4.38
N CYS A 249 -4.38 13.10 -3.82
CA CYS A 249 -3.95 12.12 -2.81
C CYS A 249 -4.73 12.20 -1.49
N ALA A 250 -5.40 13.33 -1.22
CA ALA A 250 -6.27 13.48 -0.05
C ALA A 250 -7.69 12.92 -0.25
N GLN A 251 -8.05 12.53 -1.48
CA GLN A 251 -9.32 11.87 -1.75
C GLN A 251 -9.33 10.45 -1.21
N GLU A 252 -10.53 9.92 -1.00
CA GLU A 252 -10.72 8.59 -0.45
C GLU A 252 -11.32 7.64 -1.48
N ASN A 253 -10.86 6.39 -1.47
CA ASN A 253 -11.49 5.28 -2.20
C ASN A 253 -11.67 5.52 -3.70
N VAL A 254 -10.72 6.23 -4.31
CA VAL A 254 -10.63 6.47 -5.76
C VAL A 254 -10.15 5.23 -6.50
N PHE A 255 -9.36 4.38 -5.83
CA PHE A 255 -8.73 3.20 -6.38
C PHE A 255 -9.15 1.96 -5.58
N GLU A 256 -9.24 0.84 -6.29
CA GLU A 256 -9.45 -0.47 -5.67
C GLU A 256 -8.13 -1.24 -5.55
N ALA A 257 -7.11 -0.92 -6.36
CA ALA A 257 -5.81 -1.60 -6.36
C ALA A 257 -5.18 -1.66 -4.95
N VAL A 258 -4.68 -2.84 -4.58
CA VAL A 258 -3.96 -3.05 -3.32
C VAL A 258 -2.58 -3.61 -3.65
N PRO A 259 -1.53 -2.78 -3.71
CA PRO A 259 -0.19 -3.25 -4.00
C PRO A 259 0.29 -4.20 -2.89
N VAL A 260 0.63 -5.44 -3.26
CA VAL A 260 1.24 -6.45 -2.38
C VAL A 260 2.61 -6.80 -2.93
N LEU A 261 3.64 -6.79 -2.09
CA LEU A 261 5.01 -7.13 -2.50
C LEU A 261 5.16 -8.64 -2.68
N GLU A 262 5.47 -9.07 -3.90
CA GLU A 262 5.74 -10.46 -4.28
C GLU A 262 6.99 -10.49 -5.17
N ASP A 263 7.98 -11.33 -4.84
CA ASP A 263 9.20 -11.51 -5.63
C ASP A 263 9.93 -10.21 -6.02
N GLY A 264 9.96 -9.24 -5.10
CA GLY A 264 10.65 -7.96 -5.29
C GLY A 264 9.89 -6.92 -6.13
N ARG A 265 8.61 -7.16 -6.43
CA ARG A 265 7.73 -6.19 -7.11
C ARG A 265 6.36 -6.14 -6.45
N PHE A 266 5.71 -4.99 -6.49
CA PHE A 266 4.32 -4.89 -6.10
C PHE A 266 3.43 -5.39 -7.24
N VAL A 267 2.52 -6.30 -6.92
CA VAL A 267 1.46 -6.76 -7.80
C VAL A 267 0.11 -6.39 -7.21
N ASP A 268 -0.93 -6.40 -8.05
CA ASP A 268 -2.27 -6.05 -7.61
C ASP A 268 -2.92 -7.20 -6.81
N GLY A 269 -3.00 -7.01 -5.51
CA GLY A 269 -3.63 -7.92 -4.56
C GLY A 269 -5.13 -7.70 -4.38
N ARG A 270 -5.80 -6.91 -5.23
CA ARG A 270 -7.24 -6.66 -5.15
C ARG A 270 -8.06 -7.93 -4.86
N PRO A 271 -9.10 -7.85 -4.02
CA PRO A 271 -10.09 -8.91 -3.89
C PRO A 271 -10.69 -9.26 -5.25
N THR A 272 -10.31 -10.41 -5.83
CA THR A 272 -11.08 -10.96 -6.96
C THR A 272 -12.48 -11.22 -6.43
N THR A 273 -13.49 -10.54 -6.97
CA THR A 273 -14.88 -10.79 -6.61
C THR A 273 -15.13 -12.30 -6.69
N ARG A 274 -15.60 -12.91 -5.59
CA ARG A 274 -16.03 -14.31 -5.61
C ARG A 274 -17.07 -14.41 -6.72
N SER A 275 -16.74 -15.11 -7.81
CA SER A 275 -17.70 -15.45 -8.85
C SER A 275 -18.89 -16.15 -8.20
N ALA A 276 -19.99 -15.43 -8.06
CA ALA A 276 -21.27 -15.97 -7.63
C ALA A 276 -21.94 -16.64 -8.84
N THR A 277 -21.38 -17.75 -9.33
CA THR A 277 -22.07 -18.69 -10.22
C THR A 277 -21.58 -20.12 -10.00
N ALA A 278 -21.84 -20.69 -8.81
CA ALA A 278 -22.05 -22.13 -8.71
C ALA A 278 -23.50 -22.41 -9.09
N GLY A 279 -23.77 -22.36 -10.40
CA GLY A 279 -25.02 -22.84 -10.98
C GLY A 279 -25.05 -24.36 -10.88
N ALA A 280 -26.10 -24.87 -10.24
CA ALA A 280 -26.41 -26.27 -10.16
C ALA A 280 -26.53 -26.89 -11.55
N ASP A 281 -25.77 -27.93 -11.82
CA ASP A 281 -26.15 -28.96 -12.78
C ASP A 281 -25.89 -30.32 -12.15
N GLY A 282 -26.99 -30.95 -11.73
CA GLY A 282 -27.04 -32.38 -11.47
C GLY A 282 -27.30 -33.11 -12.77
N ALA A 283 -26.47 -34.10 -13.09
CA ALA A 283 -26.84 -35.23 -13.91
C ALA A 283 -26.00 -36.44 -13.49
N GLY A 284 -26.70 -37.52 -13.14
CA GLY A 284 -26.11 -38.72 -12.54
C GLY A 284 -25.27 -39.57 -13.49
N GLY A 285 -24.42 -40.39 -12.88
CA GLY A 285 -23.68 -41.46 -13.52
C GLY A 285 -23.17 -42.42 -12.44
N THR A 286 -23.48 -43.69 -12.64
CA THR A 286 -23.47 -44.80 -11.68
C THR A 286 -22.08 -45.27 -11.21
N ALA A 287 -22.07 -45.90 -10.03
CA ALA A 287 -20.95 -46.52 -9.36
C ALA A 287 -20.15 -47.55 -10.19
N ALA A 288 -18.83 -47.56 -9.98
CA ALA A 288 -17.98 -48.74 -10.11
C ALA A 288 -16.78 -48.61 -9.15
N GLU A 289 -16.43 -49.74 -8.54
CA GLU A 289 -15.56 -49.94 -7.37
C GLU A 289 -14.08 -49.57 -7.57
N SER A 290 -13.44 -49.17 -6.47
CA SER A 290 -11.98 -49.17 -6.24
C SER A 290 -11.43 -50.63 -6.25
N PRO A 291 -10.15 -50.89 -6.55
CA PRO A 291 -9.03 -50.46 -5.70
C PRO A 291 -7.74 -50.10 -6.47
N ASP A 292 -6.89 -49.24 -5.93
CA ASP A 292 -5.48 -49.56 -5.61
C ASP A 292 -4.78 -48.33 -5.03
N SER A 293 -4.02 -48.57 -3.97
CA SER A 293 -3.21 -47.60 -3.24
C SER A 293 -1.81 -47.60 -3.82
N THR A 294 -1.36 -46.47 -4.37
CA THR A 294 0.06 -46.25 -4.69
C THR A 294 0.41 -44.79 -4.44
N GLU A 295 1.40 -44.58 -3.57
CA GLU A 295 1.97 -43.29 -3.21
C GLU A 295 2.60 -42.59 -4.45
N PRO A 296 2.54 -41.25 -4.56
CA PRO A 296 3.21 -40.56 -5.65
C PRO A 296 4.71 -40.44 -5.34
N THR A 297 5.54 -41.14 -6.11
CA THR A 297 6.98 -40.89 -6.18
C THR A 297 7.23 -39.51 -6.79
N GLU A 298 7.97 -38.68 -6.07
CA GLU A 298 8.47 -37.39 -6.54
C GLU A 298 9.22 -37.55 -7.87
N ARG A 299 8.77 -36.84 -8.90
CA ARG A 299 9.43 -36.78 -10.19
C ARG A 299 10.26 -35.50 -10.19
N GLU A 300 11.57 -35.64 -10.09
CA GLU A 300 12.51 -34.50 -10.20
C GLU A 300 12.30 -33.75 -11.53
N PRO A 301 12.34 -32.41 -11.53
CA PRO A 301 12.19 -31.62 -12.75
C PRO A 301 13.38 -31.82 -13.69
N ASP A 302 13.09 -31.92 -14.98
CA ASP A 302 14.06 -32.06 -16.07
C ASP A 302 14.87 -30.76 -16.26
N THR A 303 16.12 -30.77 -15.80
CA THR A 303 17.05 -29.63 -15.86
C THR A 303 17.87 -29.56 -17.14
N SER A 304 17.57 -30.37 -18.16
CA SER A 304 18.32 -30.39 -19.43
C SER A 304 18.32 -29.06 -20.20
N HIS A 305 17.50 -28.10 -19.80
CA HIS A 305 17.45 -26.74 -20.35
C HIS A 305 18.41 -25.75 -19.65
N LEU A 306 19.11 -26.16 -18.59
CA LEU A 306 20.07 -25.32 -17.86
C LEU A 306 21.52 -25.46 -18.37
N ASP A 307 21.79 -26.40 -19.27
CA ASP A 307 23.14 -26.68 -19.79
C ASP A 307 23.64 -25.64 -20.82
N ASP A 308 22.79 -24.69 -21.25
CA ASP A 308 23.12 -23.67 -22.26
C ASP A 308 23.17 -22.22 -21.70
N VAL A 309 23.22 -22.03 -20.37
CA VAL A 309 23.37 -20.69 -19.78
C VAL A 309 24.85 -20.30 -19.71
N ASP A 310 25.23 -19.30 -20.51
CA ASP A 310 26.58 -18.72 -20.52
C ASP A 310 27.00 -18.24 -19.11
N PRO A 311 28.11 -18.74 -18.54
CA PRO A 311 28.58 -18.37 -17.20
C PRO A 311 29.08 -16.91 -17.09
N SER A 312 29.05 -16.12 -18.17
CA SER A 312 29.35 -14.68 -18.15
C SER A 312 28.14 -13.78 -17.85
N CYS A 313 26.93 -14.34 -17.71
CA CYS A 313 25.77 -13.58 -17.25
C CYS A 313 25.82 -13.43 -15.72
N GLY A 314 26.09 -12.21 -15.24
CA GLY A 314 26.32 -11.87 -13.83
C GLY A 314 25.13 -12.05 -12.86
N CYS A 315 24.22 -12.98 -13.14
CA CYS A 315 23.01 -13.24 -12.36
C CYS A 315 23.19 -14.30 -11.26
N VAL A 316 24.31 -15.06 -11.25
CA VAL A 316 24.53 -16.14 -10.27
C VAL A 316 25.24 -15.65 -8.99
N GLY A 317 26.08 -14.61 -9.09
CA GLY A 317 26.94 -14.17 -7.98
C GLY A 317 26.25 -13.45 -6.81
N VAL A 318 24.98 -13.04 -6.95
CA VAL A 318 24.22 -12.37 -5.88
C VAL A 318 23.39 -13.38 -5.08
N TRP A 319 22.96 -14.48 -5.71
CA TRP A 319 22.11 -15.49 -5.07
C TRP A 319 22.88 -16.46 -4.18
N GLU A 320 24.12 -16.83 -4.52
CA GLU A 320 24.96 -17.67 -3.64
C GLU A 320 25.28 -16.95 -2.33
N HIS A 321 25.56 -15.65 -2.35
CA HIS A 321 25.94 -14.91 -1.14
C HIS A 321 24.78 -14.69 -0.16
N LEU A 322 23.54 -14.55 -0.65
CA LEU A 322 22.34 -14.43 0.19
C LEU A 322 21.84 -15.78 0.70
N SER A 323 22.03 -16.86 -0.06
CA SER A 323 21.74 -18.22 0.40
C SER A 323 22.72 -18.68 1.49
N GLU A 324 24.02 -18.39 1.35
CA GLU A 324 25.04 -18.71 2.35
C GLU A 324 24.80 -17.99 3.69
N GLN A 325 24.26 -16.77 3.67
CA GLN A 325 23.91 -16.02 4.88
C GLN A 325 22.66 -16.57 5.60
N ARG A 326 21.74 -17.23 4.88
CA ARG A 326 20.61 -17.97 5.49
C ARG A 326 21.05 -19.30 6.12
N SER A 327 22.06 -19.97 5.57
CA SER A 327 22.58 -21.22 6.16
C SER A 327 23.44 -21.00 7.40
N ALA A 328 24.11 -19.85 7.52
CA ALA A 328 24.98 -19.54 8.65
C ALA A 328 24.26 -18.96 9.88
N SER A 329 23.01 -18.51 9.74
CA SER A 329 22.20 -17.91 10.81
C SER A 329 21.18 -18.88 11.44
N GLY A 330 21.02 -20.09 10.88
CA GLY A 330 20.15 -21.15 11.40
C GLY A 330 20.78 -22.06 12.45
N ASP A 331 22.00 -21.80 12.91
CA ASP A 331 22.68 -22.61 13.94
C ASP A 331 23.32 -21.70 15.00
N ARG A 332 22.47 -21.14 15.88
CA ARG A 332 22.81 -20.66 17.24
C ARG A 332 21.58 -20.32 18.07
#